data_AF-A0A9X5BIL4-F1
#
_entry.id   AF-A0A9X5BIL4-F1
#
_cell.length_a   1.000
_cell.length_b   1.000
_cell.length_c   1.000
_cell.angle_alpha   90.00
_cell.angle_beta   90.00
_cell.angle_gamma   90.00
#
_symmetry.space_group_name_H-M   'P 1'
#
loop_
_entity.id
_entity.type
_entity.pdbx_description
1 polymer ?
#
loop_
_entity_poly.entity_id
_entity_poly.type
_entity_poly.pdbx_seq_one_letter_code
_entity_poly.pdbx_strand_id
1 'polypeptide(L)' 'MYKVARGFLHEEDVVDAMSETVLTCYEKIRTLKQDAYFKTWMIRIMINHCKDILCAQRRSIAVERVCLS' A
#
# COMPACT_ATOMS: atom_id res chain seq x y z
N MET A 1 -3.23 11.15 1.33
CA MET A 1 -2.99 9.74 1.66
C MET A 1 -4.25 8.92 1.41
N TYR A 2 -5.31 9.10 2.22
CA TYR A 2 -6.60 8.41 2.05
C TYR A 2 -7.17 8.43 0.63
N LYS A 3 -7.35 9.62 0.01
CA LYS A 3 -7.90 9.73 -1.36
C LYS A 3 -7.11 8.94 -2.42
N VAL A 4 -5.80 8.82 -2.24
CA VAL A 4 -4.96 8.07 -3.17
C VAL A 4 -5.17 6.58 -2.93
N ALA A 5 -5.06 6.10 -1.69
CA ALA A 5 -5.31 4.70 -1.35
C ALA A 5 -6.72 4.22 -1.75
N ARG A 6 -7.75 5.05 -1.54
CA ARG A 6 -9.13 4.80 -1.98
C ARG A 6 -9.33 4.67 -3.48
N GLY A 7 -8.40 5.18 -4.28
CA GLY A 7 -8.40 4.96 -5.73
C GLY A 7 -7.94 3.55 -6.12
N PHE A 8 -7.32 2.81 -5.21
CA PHE A 8 -6.79 1.46 -5.44
C PHE A 8 -7.56 0.38 -4.67
N LEU A 9 -8.02 0.67 -3.45
CA LEU A 9 -8.43 -0.33 -2.47
C LEU A 9 -9.85 -0.08 -1.89
N HIS A 10 -10.44 -1.12 -1.31
CA HIS A 10 -11.68 -1.04 -0.52
C HIS A 10 -11.45 -0.30 0.82
N GLU A 11 -12.52 0.15 1.48
CA GLU A 11 -12.42 0.96 2.72
C GLU A 11 -11.63 0.28 3.82
N GLU A 12 -11.88 -1.01 4.01
CA GLU A 12 -11.23 -1.87 4.97
C GLU A 12 -9.72 -1.96 4.72
N ASP A 13 -9.31 -2.26 3.48
CA ASP A 13 -7.89 -2.36 3.10
C ASP A 13 -7.15 -1.01 3.16
N VAL A 14 -7.86 0.12 3.05
CA VAL A 14 -7.23 1.45 3.07
C VAL A 14 -6.63 1.78 4.41
N VAL A 15 -7.30 1.38 5.50
CA VAL A 15 -6.82 1.63 6.87
C VAL A 15 -5.51 0.88 7.11
N ASP A 16 -5.45 -0.38 6.67
CA ASP A 16 -4.26 -1.22 6.78
C ASP A 16 -3.12 -0.66 5.92
N ALA A 17 -3.40 -0.32 4.65
CA ALA A 17 -2.41 0.26 3.75
C ALA A 17 -1.84 1.59 4.27
N MET A 18 -2.68 2.44 4.90
CA MET A 18 -2.25 3.70 5.49
C MET A 18 -1.35 3.46 6.72
N SER A 19 -1.73 2.53 7.59
CA SER A 19 -0.97 2.20 8.79
C SER A 19 0.42 1.64 8.44
N GLU A 20 0.47 0.71 7.49
CA GLU A 20 1.71 0.11 6.99
C GLU A 20 2.61 1.15 6.30
N THR A 21 2.01 2.10 5.58
CA THR A 21 2.74 3.24 4.99
C THR A 21 3.40 4.08 6.08
N VAL A 22 2.68 4.43 7.15
CA VAL A 22 3.23 5.23 8.25
C VAL A 22 4.38 4.50 8.93
N LEU A 23 4.21 3.20 9.20
CA LEU A 23 5.25 2.36 9.80
C LEU A 23 6.50 2.32 8.91
N THR A 24 6.35 1.99 7.62
CA THR A 24 7.45 1.95 6.66
C THR A 24 8.14 3.31 6.52
N CYS A 25 7.36 4.40 6.53
CA CYS A 25 7.91 5.76 6.49
C CYS A 25 8.78 6.05 7.71
N TYR A 26 8.34 5.65 8.90
CA TYR A 26 9.09 5.84 10.14
C TYR A 26 10.40 5.06 10.12
N GLU A 27 10.37 3.79 9.73
CA GLU A 27 11.57 2.94 9.64
C GLU A 27 12.60 3.47 8.64
N LYS A 28 12.12 3.96 7.49
CA LYS A 28 12.99 4.37 6.37
C LYS A 28 13.26 5.87 6.34
N ILE A 29 12.79 6.64 7.33
CA ILE A 29 12.91 8.11 7.33
C ILE A 29 14.37 8.58 7.18
N ARG A 30 15.32 7.83 7.77
CA ARG A 30 16.75 8.12 7.70
C ARG A 30 17.36 7.95 6.29
N THR A 31 16.65 7.30 5.38
CA THR A 31 17.07 7.12 3.98
C THR A 31 16.67 8.31 3.10
N LEU A 32 15.78 9.17 3.59
CA LEU A 32 15.34 10.36 2.86
C LEU A 32 16.47 11.41 2.90
N LYS A 33 16.98 11.78 1.72
CA LYS A 33 18.09 12.74 1.60
C LYS A 33 17.66 14.20 1.72
N GLN A 34 16.40 14.49 1.40
CA GLN A 34 15.85 15.85 1.37
C GLN A 34 14.42 15.84 1.89
N ASP A 35 14.22 16.51 3.02
CA ASP A 35 12.94 16.54 3.75
C ASP A 35 11.82 17.18 2.92
N ALA A 36 12.16 18.10 2.01
CA ALA A 36 11.22 18.72 1.09
C ALA A 36 10.44 17.70 0.23
N TYR A 37 10.99 16.49 0.02
CA TYR A 37 10.35 15.43 -0.76
C TYR A 37 9.60 14.40 0.09
N PHE A 38 9.49 14.60 1.40
CA PHE A 38 8.85 13.64 2.30
C PHE A 38 7.46 13.21 1.82
N LYS A 39 6.61 14.17 1.44
CA LYS A 39 5.25 13.88 0.94
C LYS A 39 5.27 13.01 -0.31
N THR A 40 6.11 13.34 -1.29
CA THR A 40 6.22 12.58 -2.54
C THR A 40 6.76 11.17 -2.29
N TRP A 41 7.77 11.06 -1.44
CA TRP A 41 8.38 9.80 -1.05
C TRP A 41 7.40 8.88 -0.30
N MET A 42 6.65 9.42 0.66
CA MET A 42 5.59 8.73 1.38
C MET A 42 4.48 8.23 0.44
N ILE A 43 4.02 9.06 -0.50
CA ILE A 43 3.02 8.65 -1.48
C ILE A 43 3.54 7.50 -2.36
N ARG A 44 4.84 7.47 -2.69
CA ARG A 44 5.44 6.37 -3.45
C ARG A 44 5.46 5.06 -2.66
N ILE A 45 5.77 5.12 -1.36
CA ILE A 45 5.68 3.95 -0.46
C ILE A 45 4.24 3.43 -0.43
N MET A 46 3.27 4.32 -0.23
CA MET A 46 1.85 3.93 -0.19
C MET A 46 1.37 3.28 -1.48
N ILE A 47 1.76 3.80 -2.64
CA ILE A 47 1.38 3.21 -3.93
C ILE A 47 1.94 1.78 -4.06
N ASN A 48 3.15 1.52 -3.56
CA ASN A 48 3.71 0.16 -3.57
C ASN A 48 2.87 -0.78 -2.69
N HIS A 49 2.55 -0.37 -1.46
CA HIS A 49 1.69 -1.15 -0.56
C HIS A 49 0.31 -1.44 -1.17
N CYS A 50 -0.32 -0.44 -1.81
CA CYS A 50 -1.61 -0.64 -2.50
C CYS A 50 -1.49 -1.66 -3.64
N LYS A 51 -0.39 -1.63 -4.39
CA LYS A 51 -0.14 -2.61 -5.46
C LYS A 51 0.08 -4.01 -4.91
N ASP A 52 0.78 -4.14 -3.78
CA ASP A 52 1.04 -5.43 -3.14
C ASP A 52 -0.27 -6.07 -2.66
N ILE A 53 -1.16 -5.29 -2.05
CA ILE A 53 -2.51 -5.73 -1.65
C ILE A 53 -3.33 -6.17 -2.88
N LEU A 54 -3.36 -5.36 -3.94
CA LEU A 54 -4.06 -5.73 -5.18
C LEU A 54 -3.50 -7.01 -5.83
N CYS A 55 -2.19 -7.19 -5.81
CA CYS A 55 -1.52 -8.41 -6.30
C CYS A 55 -1.84 -9.62 -5.41
N ALA A 56 -1.97 -9.44 -4.10
CA ALA A 56 -2.39 -10.49 -3.18
C ALA A 56 -3.85 -10.91 -3.44
N GLN A 57 -4.78 -9.94 -3.54
CA GLN A 57 -6.19 -10.19 -3.82
C GLN A 57 -6.40 -10.93 -5.15
N ARG A 58 -5.69 -10.53 -6.21
CA ARG A 58 -5.72 -11.23 -7.51
C ARG A 58 -5.26 -12.68 -7.41
N ARG A 59 -4.24 -12.97 -6.58
CA ARG A 59 -3.75 -14.33 -6.35
C ARG A 59 -4.74 -15.15 -5.53
N SER A 60 -5.34 -14.58 -4.49
CA SER A 60 -6.38 -15.24 -3.68
C SER A 60 -7.56 -15.67 -4.55
N ILE A 61 -8.06 -14.77 -5.42
CA ILE A 61 -9.16 -15.09 -6.37
C ILE A 61 -8.75 -16.21 -7.36
N ALA A 62 -7.49 -16.26 -7.77
CA ALA A 62 -7.00 -17.32 -8.65
C ALA A 62 -6.91 -18.67 -7.94
N VAL A 63 -6.45 -18.70 -6.68
CA VAL A 63 -6.37 -19.92 -5.86
C VAL A 63 -7.76 -20.45 -5.53
N GLU A 64 -8.68 -19.56 -5.15
CA GLU A 64 -10.06 -19.94 -4.79
C GLU A 64 -10.81 -20.55 -5.98
N ARG A 65 -10.58 -20.08 -7.21
CA ARG A 65 -11.14 -20.69 -8.42
C ARG A 65 -10.56 -22.06 -8.76
N VAL A 66 -9.31 -22.33 -8.41
CA VAL A 66 -8.67 -23.65 -8.65
C VAL A 66 -9.09 -24.67 -7.59
N CYS A 67 -9.30 -24.26 -6.34
CA CYS A 67 -9.76 -25.17 -5.29
C CYS A 67 -11.27 -25.51 -5.36
N LEU A 68 -12.06 -24.79 -6.16
CA LEU A 68 -13.49 -25.02 -6.36
C LEU A 68 -13.83 -25.77 -7.68
N SER A 69 -12.83 -26.18 -8.46
CA SER A 69 -12.96 -26.95 -9.71
C SER A 69 -12.36 -28.34 -9.58
#